data_AF-A0AAX1TTP9-F1
#
_entry.id   AF-A0AAX1TTP9-F1
#
_cell.length_a   1.000
_cell.length_b   1.000
_cell.length_c   1.000
_cell.angle_alpha   90.00
_cell.angle_beta   90.00
_cell.angle_gamma   90.00
#
_symmetry.space_group_name_H-M   'P 1'
#
loop_
_entity.id
_entity.type
_entity.pdbx_description
1 polymer ?
#
loop_
_entity_poly.entity_id
_entity_poly.type
_entity_poly.pdbx_seq_one_letter_code
_entity_poly.pdbx_strand_id
1 'polypeptide(L)'
;MKKILIGCILAVSAVSYSATDVMSTLEQLELNLQQLEAEERAMYNQRKAEAEEAERTLAAQRKMYEEISEKEKRISSVKDNKFYKAQYQELGKKYAEAKKELETDMRKQEEIISIFEAIK
;
A
#
# COMPACT_ATOMS: atom_id res chain seq x y z
N MET A 1 -8.18 -7.45 19.05
CA MET A 1 -8.54 -8.24 17.85
C MET A 1 -9.91 -7.79 17.36
N LYS A 2 -10.01 -7.12 16.21
CA LYS A 2 -11.25 -7.00 15.45
C LYS A 2 -10.89 -7.11 13.97
N LYS A 3 -10.98 -8.32 13.43
CA LYS A 3 -11.00 -8.58 12.00
C LYS A 3 -12.46 -8.46 11.58
N ILE A 4 -12.83 -7.39 10.92
CA ILE A 4 -14.14 -7.28 10.28
C ILE A 4 -13.89 -7.51 8.79
N LEU A 5 -13.89 -8.79 8.43
CA LEU A 5 -14.08 -9.25 7.06
C LEU A 5 -15.53 -8.92 6.68
N ILE A 6 -15.77 -7.78 6.05
CA ILE A 6 -16.99 -7.56 5.28
C ILE A 6 -16.58 -7.72 3.82
N GLY A 7 -16.33 -8.96 3.43
CA GLY A 7 -16.40 -9.38 2.05
C GLY A 7 -17.84 -9.79 1.79
N CYS A 8 -18.68 -8.86 1.39
CA CYS A 8 -20.02 -9.19 0.89
C CYS A 8 -19.87 -9.65 -0.56
N ILE A 9 -20.02 -10.96 -0.73
CA ILE A 9 -20.20 -11.63 -2.02
C ILE A 9 -21.40 -10.97 -2.70
N LEU A 10 -21.18 -10.32 -3.85
CA LEU A 10 -22.25 -9.89 -4.75
C LEU A 10 -22.90 -11.13 -5.37
N ALA A 11 -23.79 -11.76 -4.62
CA ALA A 11 -24.74 -12.71 -5.16
C ALA A 11 -25.83 -11.88 -5.86
N VAL A 12 -25.55 -11.43 -7.08
CA VAL A 12 -26.58 -10.92 -8.00
C VAL A 12 -27.45 -12.14 -8.36
N SER A 13 -28.43 -12.44 -7.51
CA SER A 13 -29.45 -13.43 -7.82
C SER A 13 -30.30 -12.87 -8.95
N ALA A 14 -30.30 -13.58 -10.08
CA ALA A 14 -31.12 -13.26 -11.24
C ALA A 14 -32.61 -13.41 -10.85
N VAL A 15 -33.24 -12.31 -10.44
CA VAL A 15 -34.67 -12.25 -10.15
C VAL A 15 -35.44 -12.19 -11.47
N SER A 16 -36.31 -13.18 -11.69
CA SER A 16 -37.19 -13.28 -12.85
C SER A 16 -38.23 -12.16 -12.84
N TYR A 17 -38.14 -11.22 -13.78
CA TYR A 17 -39.08 -10.11 -13.94
C TYR A 17 -40.48 -10.60 -14.35
N SER A 18 -41.50 -10.30 -13.54
CA SER A 18 -42.92 -10.43 -13.96
C SER A 18 -43.57 -9.04 -14.03
N ALA A 19 -44.34 -8.78 -15.09
CA ALA A 19 -44.81 -7.45 -15.47
C ALA A 19 -45.84 -6.81 -14.50
N THR A 20 -46.36 -7.55 -13.52
CA THR A 20 -47.32 -7.06 -12.52
C THR A 20 -46.66 -6.38 -11.30
N ASP A 21 -45.33 -6.45 -11.17
CA ASP A 21 -44.59 -6.01 -9.98
C ASP A 21 -43.36 -5.14 -10.34
N VAL A 22 -43.45 -4.46 -11.49
CA VAL A 22 -42.35 -3.65 -12.07
C VAL A 22 -41.95 -2.49 -11.16
N MET A 23 -42.92 -1.89 -10.45
CA MET A 23 -42.67 -0.77 -9.55
C MET A 23 -41.84 -1.19 -8.32
N SER A 24 -42.25 -2.26 -7.63
CA SER A 24 -41.51 -2.84 -6.50
C SER A 24 -40.12 -3.29 -6.92
N THR A 25 -40.01 -3.90 -8.11
CA THR A 25 -38.72 -4.33 -8.66
C THR A 25 -37.80 -3.13 -8.97
N LEU A 26 -38.35 -2.03 -9.49
CA LEU A 26 -37.61 -0.79 -9.75
C LEU A 26 -37.12 -0.15 -8.45
N GLU A 27 -37.97 -0.02 -7.44
CA GLU A 27 -37.59 0.51 -6.12
C GLU A 27 -36.45 -0.32 -5.49
N GLN A 28 -36.51 -1.65 -5.61
CA GLN A 28 -35.45 -2.53 -5.13
C GLN A 28 -34.13 -2.33 -5.91
N LEU A 29 -34.19 -2.13 -7.22
CA LEU A 29 -33.01 -1.83 -8.02
C LEU A 29 -32.40 -0.48 -7.64
N GLU A 30 -33.22 0.55 -7.44
CA GLU A 30 -32.76 1.87 -7.01
C GLU A 30 -32.04 1.80 -5.65
N LEU A 31 -32.60 1.04 -4.71
CA LEU A 31 -31.95 0.78 -3.42
C LEU A 31 -30.61 0.06 -3.57
N ASN A 32 -30.54 -0.97 -4.41
CA ASN A 32 -29.30 -1.70 -4.68
C ASN A 32 -28.23 -0.78 -5.33
N LEU A 33 -28.64 0.09 -6.26
CA LEU A 33 -27.76 1.06 -6.88
C LEU A 33 -27.20 2.05 -5.86
N GLN A 34 -28.05 2.62 -5.00
CA GLN A 34 -27.61 3.53 -3.94
C GLN A 34 -26.63 2.87 -2.95
N GLN A 35 -26.86 1.59 -2.63
CA GLN A 35 -25.96 0.81 -1.78
C GLN A 35 -24.60 0.61 -2.47
N LEU A 36 -24.60 0.21 -3.74
CA LEU A 36 -23.37 0.02 -4.51
C LEU A 36 -22.56 1.32 -4.60
N GLU A 37 -23.19 2.45 -4.90
CA GLU A 37 -22.54 3.76 -4.95
C GLU A 37 -21.99 4.21 -3.59
N ALA A 38 -22.63 3.81 -2.49
CA ALA A 38 -22.13 4.08 -1.15
C ALA A 38 -20.91 3.20 -0.82
N GLU A 39 -20.95 1.92 -1.20
CA GLU A 39 -19.83 0.97 -1.03
C GLU A 39 -18.61 1.38 -1.86
N GLU A 40 -18.80 1.77 -3.13
CA GLU A 40 -17.72 2.26 -3.99
C GLU A 40 -17.04 3.50 -3.39
N ARG A 41 -17.84 4.47 -2.89
CA ARG A 41 -17.29 5.65 -2.22
C ARG A 41 -16.54 5.30 -0.94
N ALA A 42 -17.04 4.35 -0.15
CA ALA A 42 -16.37 3.90 1.06
C ALA A 42 -15.01 3.24 0.72
N MET A 43 -15.00 2.34 -0.27
CA MET A 43 -13.79 1.68 -0.76
C MET A 43 -12.79 2.69 -1.32
N TYR A 44 -13.23 3.65 -2.13
CA TYR A 44 -12.37 4.71 -2.66
C TYR A 44 -11.73 5.53 -1.54
N ASN A 45 -12.50 5.97 -0.55
CA ASN A 45 -11.99 6.73 0.59
C ASN A 45 -10.99 5.93 1.42
N GLN A 46 -11.22 4.63 1.59
CA GLN A 46 -10.26 3.75 2.25
C GLN A 46 -8.94 3.69 1.48
N ARG A 47 -8.99 3.43 0.16
CA ARG A 47 -7.80 3.35 -0.69
C ARG A 47 -7.02 4.67 -0.72
N LYS A 48 -7.75 5.80 -0.71
CA LYS A 48 -7.15 7.12 -0.59
C LYS A 48 -6.35 7.27 0.70
N ALA A 49 -6.92 6.87 1.83
CA ALA A 49 -6.23 6.94 3.12
C ALA A 49 -5.00 6.02 3.17
N GLU A 50 -5.10 4.80 2.62
CA GLU A 50 -3.97 3.87 2.47
C GLU A 50 -2.82 4.49 1.64
N ALA A 51 -3.15 5.13 0.50
CA ALA A 51 -2.18 5.78 -0.35
C ALA A 51 -1.51 7.00 0.33
N GLU A 52 -2.29 7.84 1.03
CA GLU A 52 -1.75 8.99 1.77
C GLU A 52 -0.83 8.56 2.94
N GLU A 53 -1.08 7.40 3.56
CA GLU A 53 -0.16 6.81 4.53
C GLU A 53 1.10 6.23 3.86
N ALA A 54 0.94 5.55 2.72
CA ALA A 54 2.06 5.03 1.94
C ALA A 54 2.98 6.16 1.43
N GLU A 55 2.44 7.29 0.96
CA GLU A 55 3.22 8.47 0.54
C GLU A 55 4.06 9.03 1.69
N ARG A 56 3.46 9.21 2.87
CA ARG A 56 4.18 9.68 4.07
C ARG A 56 5.27 8.72 4.50
N THR A 57 4.98 7.42 4.45
CA THR A 57 5.93 6.36 4.80
C THR A 57 7.08 6.32 3.80
N LEU A 58 6.80 6.36 2.50
CA LEU A 58 7.80 6.39 1.44
C LEU A 58 8.72 7.60 1.55
N ALA A 59 8.17 8.78 1.88
CA ALA A 59 8.98 9.98 2.11
C ALA A 59 9.95 9.82 3.31
N ALA A 60 9.51 9.18 4.39
CA ALA A 60 10.38 8.89 5.54
C ALA A 60 11.45 7.84 5.19
N GLN A 61 11.07 6.80 4.45
CA GLN A 61 11.98 5.76 3.97
C GLN A 61 13.05 6.31 3.03
N ARG A 62 12.71 7.24 2.13
CA ARG A 62 13.68 7.91 1.24
C ARG A 62 14.75 8.67 2.02
N LYS A 63 14.36 9.41 3.07
CA LYS A 63 15.32 10.08 3.97
C LYS A 63 16.24 9.08 4.66
N MET A 64 15.68 7.97 5.17
CA MET A 64 16.47 6.92 5.81
C MET A 64 17.43 6.24 4.82
N TYR A 65 17.01 6.04 3.57
CA TYR A 65 17.83 5.47 2.51
C TYR A 65 19.05 6.36 2.20
N GLU A 66 18.85 7.67 2.12
CA GLU A 66 19.93 8.64 1.92
C GLU A 66 20.95 8.58 3.06
N GLU A 67 20.49 8.57 4.32
CA GLU A 67 21.37 8.45 5.48
C GLU A 67 22.17 7.14 5.51
N ILE A 68 21.52 6.01 5.20
CA ILE A 68 22.17 4.69 5.13
C ILE A 68 23.22 4.70 4.03
N SER A 69 22.89 5.25 2.86
CA SER A 69 23.79 5.35 1.71
C SER A 69 25.03 6.20 2.01
N GLU A 70 24.86 7.32 2.74
CA GLU A 70 25.98 8.16 3.16
C GLU A 70 26.90 7.42 4.13
N LYS A 71 26.33 6.75 5.14
CA LYS A 71 27.09 5.98 6.14
C LYS A 71 27.84 4.81 5.49
N GLU A 72 27.20 4.08 4.57
CA GLU A 72 27.82 3.01 3.78
C GLU A 72 29.00 3.54 2.96
N LYS A 73 28.81 4.66 2.24
CA LYS A 73 29.86 5.30 1.44
C LYS A 73 31.05 5.71 2.30
N ARG A 74 30.79 6.30 3.48
CA ARG A 74 31.83 6.68 4.44
C ARG A 74 32.61 5.47 4.95
N ILE A 75 31.93 4.36 5.28
CA ILE A 75 32.60 3.13 5.70
C ILE A 75 33.49 2.61 4.56
N SER A 76 32.97 2.58 3.33
CA SER A 76 33.72 2.11 2.17
C SER A 76 34.97 2.94 1.88
N SER A 77 34.91 4.26 2.07
CA SER A 77 36.04 5.17 1.81
C SER A 77 37.15 5.10 2.85
N VAL A 78 36.85 4.68 4.08
CA VAL A 78 37.84 4.68 5.17
C VAL A 78 38.36 3.29 5.53
N LYS A 79 37.60 2.21 5.25
CA LYS A 79 37.86 0.86 5.77
C LYS A 79 39.29 0.34 5.59
N ASP A 80 39.94 0.67 4.48
CA ASP A 80 41.27 0.13 4.14
C ASP A 80 42.41 0.79 4.94
N ASN A 81 42.15 1.98 5.49
CA ASN A 81 43.10 2.75 6.29
C ASN A 81 42.82 2.66 7.81
N LYS A 82 41.97 1.71 8.23
CA LYS A 82 41.60 1.53 9.65
C LYS A 82 42.26 0.30 10.23
N PHE A 83 42.67 0.43 11.49
CA PHE A 83 43.20 -0.68 12.30
C PHE A 83 42.19 -1.85 12.36
N TYR A 84 40.91 -1.55 12.57
CA TYR A 84 39.83 -2.54 12.61
C TYR A 84 39.19 -2.80 11.24
N LYS A 85 39.99 -2.99 10.18
CA LYS A 85 39.52 -3.17 8.79
C LYS A 85 38.40 -4.21 8.65
N ALA A 86 38.54 -5.38 9.28
CA ALA A 86 37.54 -6.44 9.22
C ALA A 86 36.18 -6.01 9.80
N GLN A 87 36.18 -5.23 10.90
CA GLN A 87 34.94 -4.72 11.51
C GLN A 87 34.28 -3.67 10.62
N TYR A 88 35.05 -2.79 9.98
CA TYR A 88 34.52 -1.84 9.01
C TYR A 88 33.93 -2.54 7.78
N GLN A 89 34.57 -3.60 7.29
CA GLN A 89 34.03 -4.40 6.19
C GLN A 89 32.70 -5.06 6.55
N GLU A 90 32.62 -5.67 7.74
CA GLU A 90 31.39 -6.30 8.23
C GLU A 90 30.28 -5.28 8.46
N LEU A 91 30.60 -4.13 9.05
CA LEU A 91 29.64 -3.04 9.22
C LEU A 91 29.12 -2.54 7.86
N GLY A 92 30.00 -2.39 6.87
CA GLY A 92 29.60 -2.01 5.51
C GLY A 92 28.62 -2.99 4.88
N LYS A 93 28.80 -4.30 5.07
CA LYS A 93 27.83 -5.31 4.61
C LYS A 93 26.46 -5.13 5.26
N LYS A 94 26.41 -4.91 6.57
CA LYS A 94 25.15 -4.68 7.29
C LYS A 94 24.40 -3.45 6.80
N TYR A 95 25.12 -2.37 6.49
CA TYR A 95 24.51 -1.18 5.86
C TYR A 95 23.97 -1.50 4.47
N ALA A 96 24.70 -2.26 3.65
CA ALA A 96 24.23 -2.67 2.32
C ALA A 96 22.99 -3.57 2.37
N GLU A 97 22.94 -4.50 3.32
CA GLU A 97 21.79 -5.38 3.57
C GLU A 97 20.57 -4.57 4.01
N ALA A 98 20.71 -3.71 5.02
CA ALA A 98 19.63 -2.83 5.49
C ALA A 98 19.11 -1.92 4.38
N LYS A 99 20.00 -1.41 3.52
CA LYS A 99 19.63 -0.60 2.36
C LYS A 99 18.75 -1.38 1.38
N LYS A 100 19.10 -2.63 1.08
CA LYS A 100 18.34 -3.50 0.16
C LYS A 100 16.97 -3.89 0.72
N GLU A 101 16.88 -4.12 2.03
CA GLU A 101 15.60 -4.34 2.71
C GLU A 101 14.71 -3.11 2.59
N LEU A 102 15.28 -1.92 2.84
CA LEU A 102 14.56 -0.66 2.72
C LEU A 102 14.07 -0.39 1.29
N GLU A 103 14.87 -0.66 0.26
CA GLU A 103 14.42 -0.58 -1.15
C GLU A 103 13.23 -1.50 -1.44
N THR A 104 13.19 -2.67 -0.80
CA THR A 104 12.08 -3.61 -0.95
C THR A 104 10.82 -3.07 -0.28
N ASP A 105 10.94 -2.46 0.88
CA ASP A 105 9.80 -1.85 1.55
C ASP A 105 9.31 -0.58 0.85
N MET A 106 10.21 0.23 0.28
CA MET A 106 9.86 1.38 -0.55
C MET A 106 9.05 0.95 -1.79
N ARG A 107 9.45 -0.13 -2.47
CA ARG A 107 8.70 -0.66 -3.62
C ARG A 107 7.27 -1.08 -3.25
N LYS A 108 7.06 -1.63 -2.05
CA LYS A 108 5.71 -1.95 -1.57
C LYS A 108 4.86 -0.68 -1.37
N GLN A 109 5.45 0.40 -0.87
CA GLN A 109 4.73 1.68 -0.75
C GLN A 109 4.39 2.26 -2.13
N GLU A 110 5.34 2.21 -3.07
CA GLU A 110 5.12 2.67 -4.46
C GLU A 110 4.02 1.86 -5.15
N GLU A 111 3.91 0.55 -4.89
CA GLU A 111 2.83 -0.29 -5.39
C GLU A 111 1.45 0.13 -4.83
N ILE A 112 1.35 0.39 -3.52
CA ILE A 112 0.10 0.86 -2.90
C ILE A 112 -0.35 2.19 -3.52
N ILE A 113 0.60 3.12 -3.70
CA ILE A 113 0.34 4.42 -4.32
C ILE A 113 -0.13 4.23 -5.76
N SER A 114 0.58 3.41 -6.55
CA SER A 114 0.25 3.16 -7.96
C SER A 114 -1.14 2.54 -8.14
N ILE A 115 -1.53 1.61 -7.26
CA ILE A 115 -2.87 1.01 -7.28
C ILE A 115 -3.95 2.09 -7.06
N PHE A 116 -3.73 3.02 -6.14
CA PHE A 116 -4.67 4.12 -5.91
C PHE A 116 -4.69 5.12 -7.06
N GLU A 117 -3.54 5.47 -7.63
CA GLU A 117 -3.45 6.37 -8.79
C GLU A 117 -4.19 5.81 -10.02
N ALA A 118 -4.25 4.49 -10.19
CA ALA A 118 -5.00 3.87 -11.28
C ALA A 118 -6.52 3.98 -11.15
N ILE A 119 -7.04 4.27 -9.95
CA ILE A 119 -8.49 4.39 -9.66
C ILE A 119 -8.92 5.81 -9.26
N LYS A 120 -7.97 6.74 -9.21
CA LYS A 120 -8.17 8.16 -8.90
C LYS A 120 -8.66 8.94 -10.10
#